data_AF-A0A954R3C1-F1
#
_entry.id   AF-A0A954R3C1-F1
#
_cell.length_a   1.000
_cell.length_b   1.000
_cell.length_c   1.000
_cell.angle_alpha   90.00
_cell.angle_beta   90.00
_cell.angle_gamma   90.00
#
_symmetry.space_group_name_H-M   'P 1'
#
loop_
_entity.id
_entity.type
_entity.pdbx_description
1 polymer ?
#
loop_
_entity_poly.entity_id
_entity_poly.type
_entity_poly.pdbx_seq_one_letter_code
_entity_poly.pdbx_strand_id
1 'polypeptide(L)'
;MRKLSGSSAIALLHSSAWVFIVFALPALAYGQRQRAVNYDEIVDAFIAYDVGELRGEAGARAYAAFQAINSDDAIPALTRGVNRAASINNSCPIIVLSSKLQGMLQRTQNVDMVAHAFDNLDTDTEGKVYGSYVKSLKQFADQRYAALTGGKPRLGRTTLRGGGTASQLRRSQKPVEQWAYEDLVEALGQEKDAELIRVLEELRERRGAQYTSALTDAVQIVPEDMKAVARGLLAQRLIRMTDETLRAKLEHPDAEVRAATARAIGYKESPLLAELAAAIRDREPRVAQQARASLMKLTGQDIGPPEGTESYAEWYAASKRWEQWVAAHGKTPVPPESP
;
A
#
# COMPACT_ATOMS: atom_id res chain seq x y z
N MET A 1 37.32 40.85 -50.55
CA MET A 1 37.39 42.09 -49.73
C MET A 1 37.15 41.66 -48.29
N ARG A 2 38.12 41.35 -47.40
CA ARG A 2 39.19 42.15 -46.74
C ARG A 2 38.73 43.44 -46.04
N LYS A 3 38.68 43.40 -44.70
CA LYS A 3 39.22 44.32 -43.65
C LYS A 3 38.50 43.97 -42.33
N LEU A 4 39.09 43.43 -41.25
CA LEU A 4 40.25 43.79 -40.40
C LEU A 4 40.19 45.18 -39.77
N SER A 5 40.56 45.21 -38.47
CA SER A 5 40.88 46.33 -37.57
C SER A 5 39.75 46.80 -36.65
N GLY A 6 39.91 46.90 -35.33
CA GLY A 6 41.12 46.71 -34.52
C GLY A 6 40.92 47.21 -33.08
N SER A 7 41.60 46.53 -32.17
CA SER A 7 42.26 46.97 -30.93
C SER A 7 41.89 48.29 -30.25
N SER A 8 41.67 48.23 -28.93
CA SER A 8 42.45 49.04 -27.98
C SER A 8 42.56 48.36 -26.61
N ALA A 9 43.80 48.18 -26.21
CA ALA A 9 44.26 47.72 -24.91
C ALA A 9 44.31 48.89 -23.92
N ILE A 10 43.98 48.65 -22.65
CA ILE A 10 44.58 49.37 -21.52
C ILE A 10 44.80 48.34 -20.40
N ALA A 11 46.08 48.05 -20.15
CA ALA A 11 46.58 47.43 -18.93
C ALA A 11 46.87 48.54 -17.90
N LEU A 12 46.62 48.27 -16.62
CA LEU A 12 47.24 48.90 -15.43
C LEU A 12 46.76 48.07 -14.22
N LEU A 13 47.49 47.00 -13.82
CA LEU A 13 48.43 47.01 -12.69
C LEU A 13 47.92 47.82 -11.49
N HIS A 14 47.38 47.16 -10.47
CA HIS A 14 47.59 47.52 -9.06
C HIS A 14 47.72 46.23 -8.24
N SER A 15 48.96 45.98 -7.85
CA SER A 15 49.39 45.10 -6.76
C SER A 15 48.85 45.64 -5.44
N SER A 16 48.30 44.79 -4.56
CA SER A 16 48.32 44.96 -3.09
C SER A 16 47.62 43.78 -2.37
N ALA A 17 48.43 43.05 -1.59
CA ALA A 17 48.07 42.40 -0.33
C ALA A 17 46.86 41.44 -0.29
N TRP A 18 47.11 40.16 -0.58
CA TRP A 18 46.30 39.07 -0.02
C TRP A 18 46.67 38.89 1.46
N VAL A 19 45.89 39.50 2.35
CA VAL A 19 45.87 39.13 3.77
C VAL A 19 45.20 37.75 3.85
N PHE A 20 45.99 36.70 4.09
CA PHE A 20 45.46 35.40 4.48
C PHE A 20 44.86 35.51 5.88
N ILE A 21 43.60 35.91 5.97
CA ILE A 21 42.80 35.65 7.17
C ILE A 21 42.48 34.16 7.14
N VAL A 22 43.30 33.39 7.84
CA VAL A 22 42.95 32.03 8.27
C VAL A 22 41.79 32.19 9.24
N PHE A 23 40.56 32.19 8.71
CA PHE A 23 39.40 31.90 9.54
C PHE A 23 39.54 30.46 9.98
N ALA A 24 39.97 30.28 11.23
CA ALA A 24 39.71 29.08 11.99
C ALA A 24 38.19 28.88 11.99
N LEU A 25 37.70 28.10 11.02
CA LEU A 25 36.34 27.57 11.03
C LEU A 25 36.19 26.84 12.37
N PRO A 26 35.28 27.26 13.25
CA PRO A 26 34.94 26.44 14.39
C PRO A 26 34.46 25.12 13.81
N ALA A 27 35.09 24.03 14.24
CA ALA A 27 34.58 22.69 14.04
C ALA A 27 33.20 22.63 14.71
N LEU A 28 32.17 23.04 13.96
CA LEU A 28 30.78 22.91 14.33
C LEU A 28 30.50 21.40 14.36
N ALA A 29 30.65 20.86 15.57
CA ALA A 29 29.94 19.71 16.10
C ALA A 29 29.38 18.78 15.01
N TYR A 30 30.27 17.94 14.44
CA TYR A 30 29.92 16.68 13.76
C TYR A 30 29.42 15.66 14.82
N GLY A 31 28.46 16.10 15.61
CA GLY A 31 27.94 15.51 16.83
C GLY A 31 26.43 15.67 16.93
N GLN A 32 25.75 15.85 15.79
CA GLN A 32 24.40 15.33 15.68
C GLN A 32 24.51 13.82 15.75
N ARG A 33 24.43 13.29 16.98
CA ARG A 33 24.10 11.90 17.25
C ARG A 33 22.96 11.56 16.31
N GLN A 34 23.17 10.59 15.42
CA GLN A 34 22.09 9.93 14.72
C GLN A 34 21.13 9.47 15.81
N ARG A 35 20.05 10.21 16.01
CA ARG A 35 18.97 9.78 16.89
C ARG A 35 18.53 8.46 16.28
N ALA A 36 18.69 7.37 17.04
CA ALA A 36 18.23 6.07 16.59
C ALA A 36 16.79 6.23 16.10
N VAL A 37 16.54 5.87 14.85
CA VAL A 37 15.21 6.01 14.25
C VAL A 37 14.27 5.14 15.05
N ASN A 38 13.24 5.76 15.65
CA ASN A 38 12.25 5.02 16.41
C ASN A 38 11.21 4.42 15.46
N TYR A 39 11.49 3.21 14.96
CA TYR A 39 10.62 2.56 13.99
C TYR A 39 9.24 2.19 14.55
N ASP A 40 9.10 1.96 15.86
CA ASP A 40 7.78 1.72 16.46
C ASP A 40 6.87 2.94 16.30
N GLU A 41 7.39 4.14 16.55
CA GLU A 41 6.63 5.39 16.40
C GLU A 41 6.17 5.63 14.96
N ILE A 42 7.03 5.31 13.98
CA ILE A 42 6.67 5.41 12.55
C ILE A 42 5.56 4.41 12.20
N VAL A 43 5.68 3.17 12.67
CA VAL A 43 4.68 2.11 12.42
C VAL A 43 3.35 2.43 13.08
N ASP A 44 3.36 2.92 14.33
CA ASP A 44 2.15 3.28 15.06
C ASP A 44 1.47 4.52 14.47
N ALA A 45 2.24 5.54 14.07
CA ALA A 45 1.69 6.67 13.35
C ALA A 45 1.07 6.25 12.01
N PHE A 46 1.67 5.29 11.30
CA PHE A 46 1.07 4.74 10.09
C PHE A 46 -0.26 4.01 10.37
N ILE A 47 -0.32 3.17 11.41
CA ILE A 47 -1.56 2.49 11.79
C ILE A 47 -2.65 3.53 12.08
N ALA A 48 -2.34 4.54 12.91
CA ALA A 48 -3.26 5.62 13.25
C ALA A 48 -3.73 6.41 12.00
N TYR A 49 -2.83 6.67 11.05
CA TYR A 49 -3.19 7.27 9.76
C TYR A 49 -4.14 6.38 8.96
N ASP A 50 -3.84 5.09 8.85
CA ASP A 50 -4.60 4.17 8.01
C ASP A 50 -6.00 3.88 8.57
N VAL A 51 -6.17 3.92 9.90
CA VAL A 51 -7.48 3.86 10.56
C VAL A 51 -8.21 5.22 10.63
N GLY A 52 -7.59 6.29 10.14
CA GLY A 52 -8.20 7.63 10.04
C GLY A 52 -8.15 8.49 11.30
N GLU A 53 -7.38 8.09 12.31
CA GLU A 53 -7.13 8.85 13.54
C GLU A 53 -6.14 10.00 13.29
N LEU A 54 -5.16 9.82 12.40
CA LEU A 54 -4.28 10.89 11.94
C LEU A 54 -4.71 11.40 10.56
N ARG A 55 -4.93 12.70 10.45
CA ARG A 55 -5.39 13.38 9.22
C ARG A 55 -4.47 14.54 8.83
N GLY A 56 -4.70 15.11 7.65
CA GLY A 56 -3.98 16.28 7.15
C GLY A 56 -2.47 16.06 7.05
N GLU A 57 -1.69 17.10 7.38
CA GLU A 57 -0.23 17.06 7.30
C GLU A 57 0.38 15.97 8.19
N ALA A 58 -0.18 15.74 9.39
CA ALA A 58 0.31 14.70 10.29
C ALA A 58 0.16 13.29 9.69
N GLY A 59 -1.02 13.00 9.11
CA GLY A 59 -1.26 11.73 8.41
C GLY A 59 -0.36 11.55 7.19
N ALA A 60 -0.19 12.61 6.38
CA ALA A 60 0.70 12.58 5.22
C ALA A 60 2.16 12.30 5.63
N ARG A 61 2.64 12.92 6.71
CA ARG A 61 3.98 12.66 7.27
C ARG A 61 4.12 11.23 7.79
N ALA A 62 3.13 10.71 8.49
CA ALA A 62 3.13 9.33 8.99
C ALA A 62 3.23 8.32 7.82
N TYR A 63 2.43 8.51 6.78
CA TYR A 63 2.49 7.68 5.58
C TYR A 63 3.84 7.78 4.89
N ALA A 64 4.37 8.99 4.66
CA ALA A 64 5.65 9.20 4.01
C ALA A 64 6.81 8.57 4.80
N ALA A 65 6.83 8.73 6.13
CA ALA A 65 7.83 8.13 7.00
C ALA A 65 7.79 6.59 6.95
N PHE A 66 6.59 6.00 6.94
CA PHE A 66 6.42 4.56 6.79
C PHE A 66 6.90 4.04 5.42
N GLN A 67 6.58 4.76 4.34
CA GLN A 67 7.07 4.41 3.01
C GLN A 67 8.61 4.46 2.93
N ALA A 68 9.24 5.39 3.64
CA ALA A 68 10.69 5.55 3.71
C ALA A 68 11.42 4.45 4.50
N ILE A 69 10.72 3.59 5.24
CA ILE A 69 11.35 2.46 5.94
C ILE A 69 12.03 1.53 4.93
N ASN A 70 13.34 1.35 5.07
CA ASN A 70 14.16 0.49 4.22
C ASN A 70 15.31 -0.23 4.96
N SER A 71 15.50 0.02 6.26
CA SER A 71 16.56 -0.60 7.09
C SER A 71 16.06 -1.86 7.77
N ASP A 72 16.89 -2.92 7.79
CA ASP A 72 16.61 -4.18 8.48
C ASP A 72 16.26 -4.00 9.97
N ASP A 73 16.78 -2.95 10.62
CA ASP A 73 16.48 -2.58 12.02
C ASP A 73 14.99 -2.29 12.27
N ALA A 74 14.19 -2.05 11.23
CA ALA A 74 12.76 -1.84 11.33
C ALA A 74 11.94 -3.15 11.40
N ILE A 75 12.55 -4.32 11.12
CA ILE A 75 11.85 -5.62 11.11
C ILE A 75 11.16 -5.89 12.47
N PRO A 76 11.80 -5.70 13.64
CA PRO A 76 11.13 -5.89 14.93
C PRO A 76 9.89 -5.02 15.14
N ALA A 77 9.95 -3.74 14.73
CA ALA A 77 8.83 -2.81 14.84
C ALA A 77 7.68 -3.21 13.91
N LEU A 78 7.99 -3.63 12.67
CA LEU A 78 7.00 -4.14 11.73
C LEU A 78 6.35 -5.44 12.21
N THR A 79 7.11 -6.37 12.81
CA THR A 79 6.56 -7.58 13.41
C THR A 79 5.54 -7.26 14.50
N ARG A 80 5.87 -6.33 15.41
CA ARG A 80 4.91 -5.87 16.44
C ARG A 80 3.71 -5.17 15.81
N GLY A 81 3.92 -4.33 14.82
CA GLY A 81 2.87 -3.64 14.07
C GLY A 81 1.88 -4.60 13.41
N VAL A 82 2.38 -5.67 12.76
CA VAL A 82 1.55 -6.73 12.19
C VAL A 82 0.70 -7.40 13.25
N ASN A 83 1.27 -7.81 14.39
CA ASN A 83 0.51 -8.44 15.48
C ASN A 83 -0.56 -7.49 16.06
N ARG A 84 -0.23 -6.20 16.23
CA ARG A 84 -1.20 -5.16 16.66
C ARG A 84 -2.32 -4.98 15.63
N ALA A 85 -1.98 -4.81 14.36
CA ALA A 85 -2.95 -4.61 13.27
C ALA A 85 -3.90 -5.81 13.13
N ALA A 86 -3.39 -7.04 13.28
CA ALA A 86 -4.20 -8.24 13.30
C ALA A 86 -5.18 -8.30 14.49
N SER A 87 -4.84 -7.65 15.61
CA SER A 87 -5.65 -7.66 16.84
C SER A 87 -6.76 -6.60 16.83
N ILE A 88 -6.58 -5.46 16.15
CA ILE A 88 -7.60 -4.41 16.03
C ILE A 88 -8.64 -4.67 14.93
N ASN A 89 -8.57 -5.82 14.27
CA ASN A 89 -9.48 -6.26 13.21
C ASN A 89 -9.69 -5.28 12.02
N ASN A 90 -8.71 -4.40 11.75
CA ASN A 90 -8.71 -3.54 10.58
C ASN A 90 -7.91 -4.17 9.43
N SER A 91 -8.57 -4.43 8.30
CA SER A 91 -7.96 -5.10 7.12
C SER A 91 -6.88 -4.27 6.44
N CYS A 92 -7.04 -2.96 6.37
CA CYS A 92 -6.12 -2.09 5.64
C CYS A 92 -4.70 -2.07 6.24
N PRO A 93 -4.48 -1.81 7.56
CA PRO A 93 -3.14 -1.68 8.09
C PRO A 93 -2.39 -3.02 8.09
N ILE A 94 -3.08 -4.12 8.39
CA ILE A 94 -2.47 -5.46 8.40
C ILE A 94 -1.94 -5.84 7.03
N ILE A 95 -2.67 -5.57 5.94
CA ILE A 95 -2.23 -5.87 4.58
C ILE A 95 -0.98 -5.06 4.23
N VAL A 96 -0.99 -3.75 4.49
CA VAL A 96 0.14 -2.87 4.15
C VAL A 96 1.39 -3.21 4.97
N LEU A 97 1.23 -3.45 6.27
CA LEU A 97 2.32 -3.85 7.15
C LEU A 97 2.89 -5.22 6.78
N SER A 98 2.02 -6.18 6.48
CA SER A 98 2.44 -7.53 6.07
C SER A 98 3.24 -7.49 4.78
N SER A 99 2.76 -6.75 3.78
CA SER A 99 3.47 -6.58 2.50
C SER A 99 4.84 -5.92 2.69
N LYS A 100 4.92 -4.88 3.54
CA LYS A 100 6.19 -4.19 3.86
C LYS A 100 7.17 -5.14 4.56
N LEU A 101 6.72 -5.87 5.58
CA LEU A 101 7.53 -6.83 6.32
C LEU A 101 8.03 -7.97 5.42
N GLN A 102 7.16 -8.56 4.60
CA GLN A 102 7.53 -9.61 3.65
C GLN A 102 8.61 -9.12 2.67
N GLY A 103 8.45 -7.93 2.10
CA GLY A 103 9.44 -7.34 1.20
C GLY A 103 10.78 -7.07 1.88
N MET A 104 10.79 -6.76 3.17
CA MET A 104 12.03 -6.63 3.96
C MET A 104 12.68 -7.97 4.26
N LEU A 105 11.90 -8.96 4.70
CA LEU A 105 12.37 -10.33 4.94
C LEU A 105 12.96 -10.95 3.67
N GLN A 106 12.38 -10.67 2.50
CA GLN A 106 12.90 -11.16 1.22
C GLN A 106 14.31 -10.65 0.89
N ARG A 107 14.63 -9.41 1.27
CA ARG A 107 15.88 -8.73 0.89
C ARG A 107 16.98 -8.82 1.95
N THR A 108 16.61 -8.85 3.24
CA THR A 108 17.58 -8.90 4.34
C THR A 108 18.48 -10.14 4.23
N GLN A 109 19.76 -9.94 4.54
CA GLN A 109 20.74 -11.01 4.72
C GLN A 109 21.01 -11.26 6.21
N ASN A 110 20.37 -10.49 7.10
CA ASN A 110 20.53 -10.61 8.53
C ASN A 110 19.67 -11.77 9.06
N VAL A 111 20.34 -12.89 9.33
CA VAL A 111 19.71 -14.11 9.85
C VAL A 111 18.97 -13.84 11.17
N ASP A 112 19.51 -12.96 12.02
CA ASP A 112 18.92 -12.63 13.33
C ASP A 112 17.61 -11.83 13.19
N MET A 113 17.46 -11.02 12.13
CA MET A 113 16.21 -10.31 11.89
C MET A 113 15.11 -11.22 11.33
N VAL A 114 15.47 -12.15 10.43
CA VAL A 114 14.52 -13.15 9.93
C VAL A 114 14.07 -14.07 11.07
N ALA A 115 15.03 -14.47 11.89
CA ALA A 115 14.83 -15.20 13.13
C ALA A 115 13.85 -14.50 14.08
N HIS A 116 14.13 -13.24 14.40
CA HIS A 116 13.29 -12.43 15.27
C HIS A 116 11.85 -12.37 14.76
N ALA A 117 11.65 -12.12 13.46
CA ALA A 117 10.32 -12.11 12.86
C ALA A 117 9.60 -13.45 13.03
N PHE A 118 10.27 -14.57 12.74
CA PHE A 118 9.69 -15.91 12.95
C PHE A 118 9.26 -16.13 14.41
N ASP A 119 10.15 -15.83 15.36
CA ASP A 119 9.92 -16.10 16.78
C ASP A 119 8.79 -15.23 17.36
N ASN A 120 8.62 -13.99 16.84
CA ASN A 120 7.72 -12.99 17.42
C ASN A 120 6.42 -12.75 16.63
N LEU A 121 6.23 -13.37 15.47
CA LEU A 121 4.93 -13.37 14.78
C LEU A 121 3.94 -14.25 15.56
N ASP A 122 2.88 -13.63 16.06
CA ASP A 122 1.87 -14.25 16.92
C ASP A 122 0.88 -15.06 16.10
N THR A 123 1.04 -16.38 16.11
CA THR A 123 0.12 -17.30 15.42
C THR A 123 -1.00 -17.80 16.31
N ASP A 124 -1.05 -17.39 17.59
CA ASP A 124 -2.17 -17.65 18.48
C ASP A 124 -3.31 -16.68 18.15
N THR A 125 -3.89 -16.95 16.99
CA THR A 125 -4.88 -16.10 16.35
C THR A 125 -6.21 -16.83 16.19
N GLU A 126 -6.49 -17.83 17.02
CA GLU A 126 -7.80 -18.48 16.99
C GLU A 126 -8.89 -17.41 17.16
N GLY A 127 -9.78 -17.32 16.18
CA GLY A 127 -10.86 -16.32 16.13
C GLY A 127 -10.47 -14.92 15.63
N LYS A 128 -9.19 -14.62 15.34
CA LYS A 128 -8.80 -13.33 14.75
C LYS A 128 -8.95 -13.38 13.22
N VAL A 129 -9.67 -12.41 12.65
CA VAL A 129 -9.99 -12.35 11.20
C VAL A 129 -8.73 -12.39 10.33
N TYR A 130 -7.61 -11.85 10.82
CA TYR A 130 -6.35 -11.75 10.06
C TYR A 130 -5.25 -12.70 10.55
N GLY A 131 -5.61 -13.74 11.32
CA GLY A 131 -4.65 -14.72 11.81
C GLY A 131 -3.88 -15.46 10.72
N SER A 132 -4.53 -15.69 9.58
CA SER A 132 -3.94 -16.27 8.38
C SER A 132 -2.75 -15.45 7.86
N TYR A 133 -2.80 -14.11 7.86
CA TYR A 133 -1.69 -13.25 7.45
C TYR A 133 -0.45 -13.47 8.32
N VAL A 134 -0.63 -13.50 9.63
CA VAL A 134 0.48 -13.67 10.57
C VAL A 134 1.11 -15.06 10.40
N LYS A 135 0.29 -16.09 10.23
CA LYS A 135 0.75 -17.46 9.89
C LYS A 135 1.54 -17.49 8.57
N SER A 136 1.05 -16.79 7.55
CA SER A 136 1.72 -16.67 6.24
C SER A 136 3.12 -16.08 6.36
N LEU A 137 3.22 -14.97 7.07
CA LEU A 137 4.48 -14.26 7.30
C LEU A 137 5.46 -15.12 8.11
N LYS A 138 4.96 -15.87 9.10
CA LYS A 138 5.79 -16.77 9.90
C LYS A 138 6.33 -17.91 9.04
N GLN A 139 5.50 -18.53 8.21
CA GLN A 139 5.95 -19.54 7.25
C GLN A 139 6.97 -18.97 6.25
N PHE A 140 6.76 -17.75 5.77
CA PHE A 140 7.72 -17.06 4.89
C PHE A 140 9.06 -16.81 5.60
N ALA A 141 9.04 -16.33 6.85
CA ALA A 141 10.24 -16.13 7.65
C ALA A 141 11.01 -17.44 7.87
N ASP A 142 10.32 -18.56 8.12
CA ASP A 142 10.95 -19.90 8.24
C ASP A 142 11.64 -20.32 6.93
N GLN A 143 10.95 -20.18 5.80
CA GLN A 143 11.51 -20.50 4.48
C GLN A 143 12.75 -19.65 4.18
N ARG A 144 12.68 -18.35 4.48
CA ARG A 144 13.80 -17.44 4.30
C ARG A 144 14.97 -17.78 5.23
N TYR A 145 14.70 -18.12 6.48
CA TYR A 145 15.71 -18.56 7.44
C TYR A 145 16.43 -19.81 6.96
N ALA A 146 15.67 -20.81 6.49
CA ALA A 146 16.23 -22.03 5.92
C ALA A 146 17.12 -21.72 4.70
N ALA A 147 16.69 -20.83 3.80
CA ALA A 147 17.48 -20.42 2.65
C ALA A 147 18.82 -19.78 3.04
N LEU A 148 18.84 -18.92 4.07
CA LEU A 148 20.05 -18.25 4.55
C LEU A 148 20.99 -19.16 5.35
N THR A 149 20.47 -20.25 5.94
CA THR A 149 21.24 -21.15 6.83
C THR A 149 21.61 -22.50 6.20
N GLY A 150 21.42 -22.65 4.88
CA GLY A 150 21.75 -23.89 4.16
C GLY A 150 20.76 -25.03 4.42
N GLY A 151 19.48 -24.70 4.59
CA GLY A 151 18.38 -25.66 4.67
C GLY A 151 18.16 -26.26 6.06
N LYS A 152 18.78 -25.71 7.12
CA LYS A 152 18.55 -26.16 8.49
C LYS A 152 17.19 -25.63 8.98
N PRO A 153 16.14 -26.47 9.10
CA PRO A 153 14.86 -26.02 9.63
C PRO A 153 15.01 -25.61 11.10
N ARG A 154 14.24 -24.60 11.52
CA ARG A 154 14.41 -24.00 12.86
C ARG A 154 13.89 -24.85 14.01
N LEU A 155 12.89 -25.71 13.76
CA LEU A 155 12.49 -26.92 14.52
C LEU A 155 11.04 -27.30 14.11
N GLY A 156 10.74 -28.60 14.08
CA GLY A 156 9.35 -29.09 14.19
C GLY A 156 8.45 -28.92 12.96
N ARG A 157 8.94 -29.17 11.74
CA ARG A 157 8.05 -29.25 10.56
C ARG A 157 7.19 -30.51 10.66
N THR A 158 5.97 -30.37 11.17
CA THR A 158 4.92 -31.38 11.01
C THR A 158 4.63 -31.48 9.52
N THR A 159 5.22 -32.47 8.86
CA THR A 159 5.01 -32.73 7.44
C THR A 159 3.54 -33.05 7.19
N LEU A 160 2.99 -32.35 6.21
CA LEU A 160 1.61 -32.38 5.78
C LEU A 160 1.14 -33.77 5.33
N ARG A 161 -0.12 -34.00 5.69
CA ARG A 161 -1.06 -35.06 5.39
C ARG A 161 -1.28 -35.17 3.87
N GLY A 162 -0.88 -36.30 3.28
CA GLY A 162 -1.03 -36.57 1.85
C GLY A 162 -2.46 -36.95 1.46
N GLY A 163 -2.93 -36.37 0.36
CA GLY A 163 -4.24 -36.65 -0.25
C GLY A 163 -4.67 -35.52 -1.18
N GLY A 164 -3.82 -35.17 -2.16
CA GLY A 164 -4.10 -34.09 -3.11
C GLY A 164 -4.32 -34.58 -4.54
N THR A 165 -5.11 -33.84 -5.33
CA THR A 165 -5.34 -34.09 -6.76
C THR A 165 -4.04 -33.93 -7.58
N ALA A 166 -4.01 -34.44 -8.81
CA ALA A 166 -2.87 -34.27 -9.70
C ALA A 166 -2.53 -32.78 -9.99
N SER A 167 -3.52 -31.88 -9.96
CA SER A 167 -3.30 -30.43 -10.07
C SER A 167 -2.61 -29.88 -8.83
N GLN A 168 -3.01 -30.31 -7.63
CA GLN A 168 -2.36 -29.93 -6.37
C GLN A 168 -0.91 -30.43 -6.29
N LEU A 169 -0.62 -31.64 -6.80
CA LEU A 169 0.74 -32.16 -6.87
C LEU A 169 1.64 -31.39 -7.84
N ARG A 170 1.10 -30.87 -8.95
CA ARG A 170 1.87 -30.00 -9.86
C ARG A 170 2.13 -28.63 -9.26
N ARG A 171 1.11 -28.06 -8.61
CA ARG A 171 1.18 -26.76 -7.94
C ARG A 171 2.14 -26.77 -6.75
N SER A 172 2.17 -27.85 -5.96
CA SER A 172 3.09 -27.98 -4.82
C SER A 172 4.57 -28.05 -5.21
N GLN A 173 4.88 -28.39 -6.47
CA GLN A 173 6.26 -28.47 -6.96
C GLN A 173 6.82 -27.13 -7.43
N LYS A 174 5.98 -26.14 -7.71
CA LYS A 174 6.40 -24.85 -8.28
C LYS A 174 6.03 -23.71 -7.34
N PRO A 175 6.88 -22.68 -7.21
CA PRO A 175 6.49 -21.47 -6.50
C PRO A 175 5.34 -20.78 -7.26
N VAL A 176 4.45 -20.08 -6.53
CA VAL A 176 3.18 -19.51 -7.06
C VAL A 176 3.43 -18.57 -8.24
N GLU A 177 4.56 -17.87 -8.26
CA GLU A 177 5.00 -16.97 -9.32
C GLU A 177 5.20 -17.68 -10.67
N GLN A 178 5.39 -19.01 -10.65
CA GLN A 178 5.54 -19.85 -11.84
C GLN A 178 4.25 -20.59 -12.25
N TRP A 179 3.13 -20.39 -11.54
CA TRP A 179 1.88 -21.04 -11.86
C TRP A 179 1.27 -20.45 -13.15
N ALA A 180 0.56 -21.28 -13.93
CA ALA A 180 -0.19 -20.78 -15.09
C ALA A 180 -1.40 -19.95 -14.63
N TYR A 181 -2.03 -19.24 -15.57
CA TYR A 181 -3.25 -18.46 -15.25
C TYR A 181 -4.36 -19.38 -14.74
N GLU A 182 -4.54 -20.53 -15.38
CA GLU A 182 -5.56 -21.52 -15.05
C GLU A 182 -5.33 -22.10 -13.65
N ASP A 183 -4.06 -22.36 -13.29
CA ASP A 183 -3.67 -22.83 -11.96
C ASP A 183 -4.01 -21.79 -10.87
N LEU A 184 -3.80 -20.50 -11.14
CA LEU A 184 -4.13 -19.42 -10.21
C LEU A 184 -5.64 -19.30 -10.00
N VAL A 185 -6.43 -19.41 -11.07
CA VAL A 185 -7.90 -19.34 -10.96
C VAL A 185 -8.46 -20.57 -10.25
N GLU A 186 -7.98 -21.77 -10.55
CA GLU A 186 -8.38 -23.00 -9.83
C GLU A 186 -8.06 -22.89 -8.34
N ALA A 187 -6.92 -22.30 -8.00
CA ALA A 187 -6.47 -22.13 -6.63
C ALA A 187 -7.38 -21.23 -5.77
N LEU A 188 -8.12 -20.28 -6.37
CA LEU A 188 -8.98 -19.34 -5.63
C LEU A 188 -10.06 -20.04 -4.78
N GLY A 189 -10.57 -21.18 -5.24
CA GLY A 189 -11.59 -21.97 -4.53
C GLY A 189 -11.03 -23.13 -3.70
N GLN A 190 -9.73 -23.42 -3.81
CA GLN A 190 -9.11 -24.59 -3.20
C GLN A 190 -8.13 -24.23 -2.08
N GLU A 191 -7.37 -23.17 -2.28
CA GLU A 191 -6.39 -22.70 -1.31
C GLU A 191 -7.07 -21.91 -0.20
N LYS A 192 -6.42 -21.88 0.95
CA LYS A 192 -6.87 -21.16 2.15
C LYS A 192 -5.74 -20.33 2.72
N ASP A 193 -6.11 -19.41 3.59
CA ASP A 193 -5.17 -18.66 4.42
C ASP A 193 -4.01 -18.04 3.60
N ALA A 194 -2.79 -18.42 3.95
CA ALA A 194 -1.56 -17.91 3.38
C ALA A 194 -1.39 -18.14 1.88
N GLU A 195 -1.69 -19.35 1.44
CA GLU A 195 -1.50 -19.71 0.05
C GLU A 195 -2.55 -19.01 -0.82
N LEU A 196 -3.79 -18.84 -0.31
CA LEU A 196 -4.80 -18.04 -0.99
C LEU A 196 -4.38 -16.57 -1.13
N ILE A 197 -3.81 -15.97 -0.08
CA ILE A 197 -3.29 -14.60 -0.14
C ILE A 197 -2.20 -14.48 -1.22
N ARG A 198 -1.25 -15.42 -1.27
CA ARG A 198 -0.19 -15.43 -2.31
C ARG A 198 -0.77 -15.53 -3.72
N VAL A 199 -1.79 -16.37 -3.92
CA VAL A 199 -2.49 -16.48 -5.21
C VAL A 199 -3.15 -15.15 -5.60
N LEU A 200 -3.84 -14.49 -4.67
CA LEU A 200 -4.45 -13.19 -4.91
C LEU A 200 -3.41 -12.10 -5.21
N GLU A 201 -2.28 -12.11 -4.50
CA GLU A 201 -1.17 -11.17 -4.75
C GLU A 201 -0.54 -11.38 -6.13
N GLU A 202 -0.37 -12.63 -6.55
CA GLU A 202 0.16 -12.96 -7.88
C GLU A 202 -0.81 -12.50 -8.99
N LEU A 203 -2.12 -12.72 -8.81
CA LEU A 203 -3.14 -12.18 -9.73
C LEU A 203 -3.08 -10.64 -9.80
N ARG A 204 -2.84 -9.96 -8.68
CA ARG A 204 -2.66 -8.50 -8.65
C ARG A 204 -1.42 -8.06 -9.43
N GLU A 205 -0.31 -8.77 -9.34
CA GLU A 205 0.96 -8.35 -9.96
C GLU A 205 1.01 -8.55 -11.48
N ARG A 206 0.40 -9.63 -12.00
CA ARG A 206 0.48 -9.98 -13.43
C ARG A 206 -0.23 -9.01 -14.34
N ARG A 207 0.24 -8.79 -15.57
CA ARG A 207 -0.38 -7.84 -16.53
C ARG A 207 -1.48 -8.50 -17.35
N GLY A 208 -2.53 -7.75 -17.68
CA GLY A 208 -3.61 -8.19 -18.58
C GLY A 208 -5.00 -8.05 -17.97
N ALA A 209 -6.01 -7.90 -18.82
CA ALA A 209 -7.41 -7.71 -18.40
C ALA A 209 -7.96 -8.93 -17.65
N GLN A 210 -7.58 -10.15 -18.08
CA GLN A 210 -8.03 -11.40 -17.46
C GLN A 210 -7.72 -11.49 -15.95
N TYR A 211 -6.61 -10.91 -15.49
CA TYR A 211 -6.25 -10.89 -14.07
C TYR A 211 -7.09 -9.91 -13.25
N THR A 212 -7.59 -8.83 -13.88
CA THR A 212 -8.59 -7.98 -13.24
C THR A 212 -9.90 -8.74 -13.09
N SER A 213 -10.35 -9.45 -14.14
CA SER A 213 -11.54 -10.30 -14.08
C SER A 213 -11.41 -11.39 -13.02
N ALA A 214 -10.27 -12.10 -12.97
CA ALA A 214 -10.03 -13.13 -11.96
C ALA A 214 -10.06 -12.58 -10.52
N LEU A 215 -9.54 -11.38 -10.27
CA LEU A 215 -9.65 -10.74 -8.96
C LEU A 215 -11.08 -10.31 -8.63
N THR A 216 -11.86 -9.90 -9.63
CA THR A 216 -13.29 -9.61 -9.45
C THR A 216 -14.05 -10.88 -9.09
N ASP A 217 -13.82 -11.97 -9.82
CA ASP A 217 -14.44 -13.29 -9.55
C ASP A 217 -14.01 -13.83 -8.18
N ALA A 218 -12.75 -13.62 -7.81
CA ALA A 218 -12.22 -14.02 -6.50
C ALA A 218 -13.07 -13.47 -5.34
N VAL A 219 -13.58 -12.24 -5.44
CA VAL A 219 -14.41 -11.64 -4.37
C VAL A 219 -15.68 -12.47 -4.09
N GLN A 220 -16.20 -13.21 -5.07
CA GLN A 220 -17.37 -14.08 -4.89
C GLN A 220 -17.00 -15.49 -4.40
N ILE A 221 -15.82 -15.97 -4.79
CA ILE A 221 -15.37 -17.36 -4.56
C ILE A 221 -14.70 -17.52 -3.19
N VAL A 222 -13.91 -16.53 -2.76
CA VAL A 222 -13.11 -16.66 -1.54
C VAL A 222 -13.98 -16.64 -0.28
N PRO A 223 -13.51 -17.24 0.83
CA PRO A 223 -14.15 -17.15 2.13
C PRO A 223 -14.47 -15.70 2.55
N GLU A 224 -15.52 -15.51 3.36
CA GLU A 224 -16.04 -14.17 3.71
C GLU A 224 -14.97 -13.27 4.35
N ASP A 225 -14.12 -13.83 5.22
CA ASP A 225 -12.99 -13.16 5.85
C ASP A 225 -11.90 -12.72 4.86
N MET A 226 -11.84 -13.35 3.68
CA MET A 226 -10.90 -13.02 2.60
C MET A 226 -11.46 -12.05 1.55
N LYS A 227 -12.76 -11.76 1.56
CA LYS A 227 -13.35 -10.85 0.55
C LYS A 227 -12.80 -9.43 0.66
N ALA A 228 -12.55 -8.95 1.88
CA ALA A 228 -11.95 -7.63 2.10
C ALA A 228 -10.55 -7.53 1.48
N VAL A 229 -9.76 -8.60 1.58
CA VAL A 229 -8.43 -8.74 0.98
C VAL A 229 -8.51 -8.66 -0.53
N ALA A 230 -9.35 -9.50 -1.15
CA ALA A 230 -9.51 -9.57 -2.60
C ALA A 230 -9.93 -8.20 -3.18
N ARG A 231 -10.89 -7.52 -2.54
CA ARG A 231 -11.31 -6.15 -2.91
C ARG A 231 -10.17 -5.14 -2.79
N GLY A 232 -9.37 -5.22 -1.73
CA GLY A 232 -8.20 -4.37 -1.53
C GLY A 232 -7.15 -4.56 -2.63
N LEU A 233 -6.84 -5.82 -2.99
CA LEU A 233 -5.89 -6.15 -4.04
C LEU A 233 -6.40 -5.75 -5.43
N LEU A 234 -7.71 -5.88 -5.69
CA LEU A 234 -8.35 -5.37 -6.90
C LEU A 234 -8.16 -3.86 -7.02
N ALA A 235 -8.43 -3.09 -5.96
CA ALA A 235 -8.22 -1.64 -5.96
C ALA A 235 -6.73 -1.29 -6.20
N GLN A 236 -5.80 -1.98 -5.51
CA GLN A 236 -4.35 -1.77 -5.70
C GLN A 236 -3.89 -2.02 -7.13
N ARG A 237 -4.46 -3.02 -7.79
CA ARG A 237 -4.21 -3.27 -9.22
C ARG A 237 -4.66 -2.10 -10.08
N LEU A 238 -5.86 -1.58 -9.83
CA LEU A 238 -6.44 -0.49 -10.61
C LEU A 238 -5.68 0.83 -10.45
N ILE A 239 -5.03 1.08 -9.31
CA ILE A 239 -4.17 2.26 -9.09
C ILE A 239 -3.11 2.43 -10.19
N ARG A 240 -2.61 1.33 -10.77
CA ARG A 240 -1.58 1.35 -11.82
C ARG A 240 -2.10 1.79 -13.20
N MET A 241 -3.42 1.98 -13.35
CA MET A 241 -4.05 2.36 -14.62
C MET A 241 -4.09 3.89 -14.81
N THR A 242 -4.28 4.34 -16.05
CA THR A 242 -4.43 5.76 -16.39
C THR A 242 -5.75 6.31 -15.87
N ASP A 243 -5.84 7.63 -15.69
CA ASP A 243 -7.09 8.27 -15.24
C ASP A 243 -8.22 8.07 -16.26
N GLU A 244 -7.90 8.05 -17.56
CA GLU A 244 -8.86 7.70 -18.62
C GLU A 244 -9.42 6.28 -18.44
N THR A 245 -8.55 5.31 -18.13
CA THR A 245 -8.98 3.92 -17.88
C THR A 245 -9.82 3.83 -16.61
N LEU A 246 -9.45 4.55 -15.55
CA LEU A 246 -10.22 4.60 -14.31
C LEU A 246 -11.60 5.22 -14.53
N ARG A 247 -11.69 6.32 -15.30
CA ARG A 247 -12.97 6.90 -15.70
C ARG A 247 -13.87 5.88 -16.40
N ALA A 248 -13.35 5.16 -17.39
CA ALA A 248 -14.11 4.11 -18.07
C ALA A 248 -14.55 2.98 -17.13
N LYS A 249 -13.73 2.62 -16.13
CA LYS A 249 -14.07 1.58 -15.15
C LYS A 249 -15.09 1.99 -14.10
N LEU A 250 -15.31 3.28 -13.86
CA LEU A 250 -16.44 3.75 -13.06
C LEU A 250 -17.79 3.47 -13.72
N GLU A 251 -17.82 3.16 -15.02
CA GLU A 251 -19.04 2.80 -15.76
C GLU A 251 -19.15 1.29 -16.00
N HIS A 252 -18.25 0.48 -15.41
CA HIS A 252 -18.22 -0.96 -15.63
C HIS A 252 -19.51 -1.65 -15.16
N PRO A 253 -20.05 -2.66 -15.88
CA PRO A 253 -21.29 -3.33 -15.48
C PRO A 253 -21.20 -4.01 -14.11
N ASP A 254 -20.04 -4.59 -13.80
CA ASP A 254 -19.76 -5.19 -12.49
C ASP A 254 -19.53 -4.13 -11.41
N ALA A 255 -20.31 -4.20 -10.33
CA ALA A 255 -20.27 -3.23 -9.24
C ALA A 255 -19.01 -3.34 -8.36
N GLU A 256 -18.38 -4.51 -8.23
CA GLU A 256 -17.11 -4.67 -7.51
C GLU A 256 -15.98 -3.96 -8.25
N VAL A 257 -16.00 -3.98 -9.59
CA VAL A 257 -15.04 -3.18 -10.40
C VAL A 257 -15.27 -1.69 -10.20
N ARG A 258 -16.52 -1.21 -10.21
CA ARG A 258 -16.81 0.22 -9.97
C ARG A 258 -16.37 0.66 -8.57
N ALA A 259 -16.68 -0.13 -7.53
CA ALA A 259 -16.31 0.17 -6.15
C ALA A 259 -14.77 0.18 -5.96
N ALA A 260 -14.07 -0.82 -6.51
CA ALA A 260 -12.62 -0.87 -6.47
C ALA A 260 -11.98 0.29 -7.24
N THR A 261 -12.60 0.72 -8.35
CA THR A 261 -12.15 1.88 -9.14
C THR A 261 -12.30 3.17 -8.34
N ALA A 262 -13.45 3.42 -7.71
CA ALA A 262 -13.64 4.59 -6.85
C ALA A 262 -12.57 4.66 -5.76
N ARG A 263 -12.32 3.54 -5.07
CA ARG A 263 -11.27 3.41 -4.06
C ARG A 263 -9.86 3.65 -4.64
N ALA A 264 -9.57 3.12 -5.82
CA ALA A 264 -8.29 3.31 -6.49
C ALA A 264 -8.03 4.79 -6.84
N ILE A 265 -9.05 5.54 -7.28
CA ILE A 265 -8.95 6.99 -7.53
C ILE A 265 -8.54 7.73 -6.26
N GLY A 266 -9.17 7.41 -5.13
CA GLY A 266 -8.83 8.00 -3.82
C GLY A 266 -7.43 7.63 -3.33
N TYR A 267 -6.93 6.42 -3.63
CA TYR A 267 -5.55 6.05 -3.29
C TYR A 267 -4.51 6.67 -4.22
N LYS A 268 -4.83 6.82 -5.50
CA LYS A 268 -3.95 7.40 -6.52
C LYS A 268 -3.87 8.93 -6.43
N GLU A 269 -4.78 9.57 -5.70
CA GLU A 269 -4.94 11.03 -5.69
C GLU A 269 -5.26 11.58 -7.08
N SER A 270 -6.06 10.82 -7.83
CA SER A 270 -6.44 11.15 -9.20
C SER A 270 -7.44 12.32 -9.23
N PRO A 271 -7.37 13.24 -10.21
CA PRO A 271 -8.18 14.46 -10.27
C PRO A 271 -9.65 14.22 -10.66
N LEU A 272 -10.13 12.97 -10.65
CA LEU A 272 -11.46 12.55 -11.08
C LEU A 272 -12.56 12.83 -10.05
N LEU A 273 -12.54 14.03 -9.45
CA LEU A 273 -13.47 14.43 -8.39
C LEU A 273 -14.92 14.50 -8.89
N ALA A 274 -15.13 14.97 -10.11
CA ALA A 274 -16.46 15.07 -10.70
C ALA A 274 -17.07 13.68 -10.95
N GLU A 275 -16.25 12.74 -11.43
CA GLU A 275 -16.64 11.35 -11.66
C GLU A 275 -16.92 10.61 -10.34
N LEU A 276 -16.11 10.83 -9.29
CA LEU A 276 -16.42 10.32 -7.96
C LEU A 276 -17.72 10.91 -7.39
N ALA A 277 -17.96 12.21 -7.55
CA ALA A 277 -19.19 12.86 -7.11
C ALA A 277 -20.43 12.26 -7.80
N ALA A 278 -20.31 11.95 -9.10
CA ALA A 278 -21.34 11.22 -9.83
C ALA A 278 -21.51 9.79 -9.30
N ALA A 279 -20.43 9.08 -8.97
CA ALA A 279 -20.47 7.71 -8.45
C ALA A 279 -21.15 7.57 -7.06
N ILE A 280 -21.34 8.67 -6.32
CA ILE A 280 -22.14 8.67 -5.08
C ILE A 280 -23.59 8.22 -5.32
N ARG A 281 -24.14 8.45 -6.52
CA ARG A 281 -25.51 8.03 -6.87
C ARG A 281 -25.59 6.64 -7.49
N ASP A 282 -24.52 5.85 -7.41
CA ASP A 282 -24.54 4.47 -7.88
C ASP A 282 -25.66 3.68 -7.18
N ARG A 283 -26.26 2.74 -7.90
CA ARG A 283 -27.33 1.90 -7.36
C ARG A 283 -26.80 0.92 -6.33
N GLU A 284 -25.53 0.54 -6.44
CA GLU A 284 -24.85 -0.32 -5.49
C GLU A 284 -24.33 0.52 -4.31
N PRO A 285 -24.83 0.32 -3.07
CA PRO A 285 -24.42 1.10 -1.91
C PRO A 285 -22.92 1.09 -1.66
N ARG A 286 -22.24 -0.03 -1.93
CA ARG A 286 -20.79 -0.11 -1.76
C ARG A 286 -20.03 0.84 -2.69
N VAL A 287 -20.47 1.00 -3.94
CA VAL A 287 -19.83 1.94 -4.88
C VAL A 287 -19.97 3.37 -4.36
N ALA A 288 -21.19 3.75 -3.95
CA ALA A 288 -21.48 5.06 -3.39
C ALA A 288 -20.64 5.37 -2.13
N GLN A 289 -20.51 4.41 -1.22
CA GLN A 289 -19.70 4.53 -0.02
C GLN A 289 -18.21 4.70 -0.33
N GLN A 290 -17.65 3.90 -1.25
CA GLN A 290 -16.25 4.03 -1.65
C GLN A 290 -15.97 5.35 -2.37
N ALA A 291 -16.93 5.85 -3.15
CA ALA A 291 -16.83 7.17 -3.78
C ALA A 291 -16.82 8.30 -2.75
N ARG A 292 -17.72 8.27 -1.75
CA ARG A 292 -17.72 9.22 -0.62
C ARG A 292 -16.40 9.19 0.14
N ALA A 293 -15.93 7.99 0.54
CA ALA A 293 -14.69 7.85 1.29
C ALA A 293 -13.48 8.40 0.52
N SER A 294 -13.45 8.19 -0.80
CA SER A 294 -12.41 8.72 -1.67
C SER A 294 -12.48 10.24 -1.77
N LEU A 295 -13.66 10.83 -1.92
CA LEU A 295 -13.82 12.30 -1.92
C LEU A 295 -13.43 12.93 -0.58
N MET A 296 -13.85 12.35 0.54
CA MET A 296 -13.46 12.79 1.87
C MET A 296 -11.95 12.77 2.04
N LYS A 297 -11.30 11.69 1.58
CA LYS A 297 -9.84 11.59 1.63
C LYS A 297 -9.14 12.67 0.79
N LEU A 298 -9.62 12.93 -0.43
CA LEU A 298 -8.99 13.86 -1.36
C LEU A 298 -9.22 15.33 -1.00
N THR A 299 -10.33 15.64 -0.34
CA THR A 299 -10.77 17.03 -0.12
C THR A 299 -10.75 17.45 1.35
N GLY A 300 -10.74 16.49 2.28
CA GLY A 300 -10.92 16.73 3.72
C GLY A 300 -12.36 17.11 4.11
N GLN A 301 -13.29 17.21 3.16
CA GLN A 301 -14.67 17.62 3.40
C GLN A 301 -15.60 16.41 3.47
N ASP A 302 -16.63 16.48 4.32
CA ASP A 302 -17.70 15.47 4.38
C ASP A 302 -19.05 16.09 4.00
N ILE A 303 -19.36 16.04 2.71
CA ILE A 303 -20.62 16.53 2.15
C ILE A 303 -21.60 15.35 1.90
N GLY A 304 -21.31 14.19 2.50
CA GLY A 304 -22.11 12.97 2.36
C GLY A 304 -23.47 13.04 3.07
N PRO A 305 -24.31 12.01 2.92
CA PRO A 305 -25.38 11.78 3.87
C PRO A 305 -24.80 11.31 5.22
N PRO A 306 -25.57 11.41 6.33
CA PRO A 306 -25.19 10.84 7.61
C PRO A 306 -24.81 9.35 7.51
N GLU A 307 -23.94 8.90 8.42
CA GLU A 307 -23.61 7.48 8.49
C GLU A 307 -24.86 6.64 8.80
N GLY A 308 -25.00 5.50 8.12
CA GLY A 308 -26.18 4.64 8.25
C GLY A 308 -27.39 5.05 7.40
N THR A 309 -27.31 6.13 6.60
CA THR A 309 -28.37 6.47 5.65
C THR A 309 -28.54 5.37 4.60
N GLU A 310 -29.72 4.76 4.56
CA GLU A 310 -30.16 3.82 3.51
C GLU A 310 -30.96 4.52 2.39
N SER A 311 -31.38 5.78 2.60
CA SER A 311 -32.24 6.52 1.67
C SER A 311 -31.49 6.92 0.39
N TYR A 312 -31.87 6.33 -0.74
CA TYR A 312 -31.35 6.71 -2.06
C TYR A 312 -31.52 8.20 -2.38
N ALA A 313 -32.61 8.82 -1.94
CA ALA A 313 -32.86 10.24 -2.17
C ALA A 313 -31.82 11.14 -1.46
N GLU A 314 -31.37 10.74 -0.26
CA GLU A 314 -30.31 11.45 0.47
C GLU A 314 -28.94 11.27 -0.20
N TRP A 315 -28.63 10.07 -0.67
CA TRP A 315 -27.42 9.80 -1.46
C TRP A 315 -27.40 10.61 -2.76
N TYR A 316 -28.54 10.72 -3.46
CA TYR A 316 -28.68 11.57 -4.64
C TYR A 316 -28.48 13.07 -4.31
N ALA A 317 -29.08 13.56 -3.23
CA ALA A 317 -28.88 14.93 -2.78
C ALA A 317 -27.42 15.21 -2.37
N ALA A 318 -26.76 14.25 -1.72
CA ALA A 318 -25.33 14.32 -1.43
C ALA A 318 -24.48 14.39 -2.71
N SER A 319 -24.79 13.56 -3.72
CA SER A 319 -24.13 13.62 -5.03
C SER A 319 -24.25 15.01 -5.66
N LYS A 320 -25.43 15.66 -5.60
CA LYS A 320 -25.62 17.04 -6.10
C LYS A 320 -24.83 18.09 -5.33
N ARG A 321 -24.76 17.97 -4.00
CA ARG A 321 -23.93 18.86 -3.17
C ARG A 321 -22.44 18.70 -3.52
N TRP A 322 -21.97 17.47 -3.72
CA TRP A 322 -20.61 17.20 -4.18
C TRP A 322 -20.33 17.74 -5.58
N GLU A 323 -21.23 17.53 -6.55
CA GLU A 323 -21.10 18.09 -7.91
C GLU A 323 -20.95 19.62 -7.88
N GLN A 324 -21.77 20.31 -7.06
CA GLN A 324 -21.68 21.76 -6.87
C GLN A 324 -20.36 22.19 -6.22
N TRP A 325 -19.92 21.48 -5.19
CA TRP A 325 -18.65 21.77 -4.53
C TRP A 325 -17.46 21.59 -5.47
N VAL A 326 -17.45 20.50 -6.25
CA VAL A 326 -16.41 20.23 -7.25
C VAL A 326 -16.45 21.28 -8.37
N ALA A 327 -17.62 21.75 -8.79
CA ALA A 327 -17.70 22.84 -9.77
C ALA A 327 -17.12 24.17 -9.25
N ALA A 328 -17.28 24.44 -7.95
CA ALA A 328 -16.75 25.64 -7.30
C ALA A 328 -15.23 25.58 -7.01
N HIS A 329 -14.68 24.39 -6.70
CA HIS A 329 -13.30 24.23 -6.22
C HIS A 329 -12.39 23.41 -7.16
N GLY A 330 -12.94 22.62 -8.07
CA GLY A 330 -12.23 21.55 -8.81
C GLY A 330 -11.24 22.00 -9.88
N LYS A 331 -11.01 23.31 -10.07
CA LYS A 331 -9.96 23.84 -10.96
C LYS A 331 -8.67 24.18 -10.23
N THR A 332 -8.69 24.23 -8.91
CA THR A 332 -7.53 24.58 -8.09
C THR A 332 -7.45 23.53 -7.00
N PRO A 333 -6.42 22.66 -6.95
CA PRO A 333 -6.19 21.89 -5.74
C PRO A 333 -6.09 22.92 -4.61
N VAL A 334 -7.08 22.94 -3.73
CA VAL A 334 -7.03 23.78 -2.53
C VAL A 334 -5.87 23.19 -1.74
N PRO A 335 -4.74 23.91 -1.59
CA PRO A 335 -3.69 23.41 -0.73
C PRO A 335 -4.33 23.17 0.65
N PRO A 336 -4.01 22.06 1.32
CA PRO A 336 -4.59 21.78 2.62
C PRO A 336 -4.44 23.03 3.48
N GLU A 337 -5.56 23.58 3.96
CA GLU A 337 -5.53 24.71 4.89
C GLU A 337 -4.58 24.31 6.02
N SER A 338 -3.44 24.99 6.08
CA SER A 338 -2.47 24.76 7.14
C SER A 338 -3.14 25.20 8.44
N PRO A 339 -3.15 24.35 9.47
CA PRO A 339 -3.82 24.64 10.74
C PRO A 339 -3.24 25.87 11.44
#